data_AF-A0A532CUL2-F1
#
_entry.id   AF-A0A532CUL2-F1
#
_cell.length_a   1.000
_cell.length_b   1.000
_cell.length_c   1.000
_cell.angle_alpha   90.00
_cell.angle_beta   90.00
_cell.angle_gamma   90.00
#
_symmetry.space_group_name_H-M   'P 1'
#
loop_
_entity.id
_entity.type
_entity.pdbx_description
1 polymer ?
#
loop_
_entity_poly.entity_id
_entity_poly.type
_entity_poly.pdbx_seq_one_letter_code
_entity_poly.pdbx_strand_id
1 'polypeptide(L)' 'MAQSNSDTVHVFDTWVKGTKRLLHFDVMTTDEATALTLAKQHLASIGEGDVPVTVKECQFCHTEPL' A
#
# COMPACT_ATOMS: atom_id res chain seq x y z
N MET A 1 -24.09 -3.66 24.87
CA MET A 1 -23.22 -4.47 23.97
C MET A 1 -22.23 -3.49 23.41
N ALA A 2 -20.97 -3.57 23.84
CA ALA A 2 -19.93 -2.69 23.31
C ALA A 2 -19.68 -3.11 21.87
N GLN A 3 -19.97 -2.21 20.93
CA GLN A 3 -19.58 -2.36 19.54
C GLN A 3 -18.05 -2.39 19.56
N SER A 4 -17.45 -3.59 19.46
CA SER A 4 -16.06 -3.69 19.05
C SER A 4 -16.04 -3.13 17.64
N ASN A 5 -15.67 -1.85 17.48
CA ASN A 5 -15.07 -1.41 16.24
C ASN A 5 -13.85 -2.29 16.09
N SER A 6 -13.98 -3.39 15.35
CA SER A 6 -12.81 -4.03 14.78
C SER A 6 -12.17 -2.94 13.95
N ASP A 7 -11.10 -2.32 14.44
CA ASP A 7 -10.30 -1.39 13.67
C ASP A 7 -9.67 -2.21 12.54
N THR A 8 -10.41 -2.39 11.45
CA THR A 8 -10.00 -3.21 10.32
C THR A 8 -9.17 -2.36 9.38
N VAL A 9 -7.97 -2.82 9.04
CA VAL A 9 -7.09 -2.16 8.08
C VAL A 9 -7.09 -2.90 6.75
N HIS A 10 -7.25 -2.19 5.64
CA HIS A 10 -7.07 -2.75 4.31
C HIS A 10 -5.57 -2.86 4.01
N VAL A 11 -5.13 -4.07 3.68
CA VAL A 11 -3.77 -4.35 3.27
C VAL A 11 -3.72 -4.33 1.74
N PHE A 12 -2.96 -3.39 1.20
CA PHE A 12 -2.71 -3.26 -0.22
C PHE A 12 -1.31 -3.77 -0.53
N ASP A 13 -1.27 -4.91 -1.20
CA ASP A 13 -0.04 -5.51 -1.66
C ASP A 13 0.49 -4.73 -2.86
N THR A 14 1.68 -4.15 -2.72
CA THR A 14 2.28 -3.27 -3.73
C THR A 14 3.54 -3.88 -4.31
N TRP A 15 3.44 -4.29 -5.57
CA TRP A 15 4.55 -4.81 -6.36
C TRP A 15 4.97 -3.76 -7.37
N VAL A 16 6.22 -3.31 -7.30
CA VAL A 16 6.73 -2.23 -8.14
C VAL A 16 8.03 -2.65 -8.79
N LYS A 17 8.13 -2.48 -10.10
CA LYS A 17 9.39 -2.71 -10.80
C LYS A 17 10.30 -1.49 -10.67
N GLY A 18 11.13 -1.49 -9.62
CA GLY A 18 12.17 -0.50 -9.40
C GLY A 18 13.27 -0.54 -10.47
N THR A 19 14.15 0.45 -10.43
CA THR A 19 15.19 0.65 -11.46
C THR A 19 16.17 -0.52 -11.55
N LYS A 20 16.47 -1.18 -10.41
CA LYS A 20 17.43 -2.29 -10.33
C LYS A 20 16.86 -3.59 -9.78
N ARG A 21 15.66 -3.56 -9.20
CA ARG A 21 15.05 -4.70 -8.52
C ARG A 21 13.54 -4.55 -8.47
N LEU A 22 12.85 -5.69 -8.37
CA LEU A 22 11.45 -5.72 -7.99
C LEU A 22 11.35 -5.33 -6.51
N LEU A 23 10.44 -4.42 -6.19
CA LEU A 23 10.13 -3.97 -4.85
C LEU A 23 8.76 -4.53 -4.50
N HIS A 24 8.67 -5.13 -3.31
CA HIS A 24 7.43 -5.69 -2.79
C HIS A 24 7.25 -5.14 -1.37
N PHE A 25 6.13 -4.50 -1.11
CA PHE A 25 5.78 -3.94 0.18
C PHE A 25 4.27 -3.84 0.36
N ASP A 26 3.82 -3.98 1.60
CA ASP A 26 2.41 -3.88 1.97
C ASP A 26 2.08 -2.48 2.49
N VAL A 27 0.99 -1.89 1.99
CA VAL A 27 0.47 -0.62 2.48
C VAL A 27 -0.80 -0.87 3.28
N MET A 28 -0.74 -0.59 4.57
CA MET A 28 -1.86 -0.75 5.49
C MET A 28 -2.59 0.59 5.63
N THR A 29 -3.82 0.67 5.14
CA THR A 29 -4.65 1.89 5.24
C THR A 29 -6.14 1.56 5.13
N THR A 30 -7.03 2.56 5.16
CA THR A 30 -8.48 2.37 5.02
C THR A 30 -8.99 2.50 3.58
N ASP A 31 -8.23 3.12 2.68
CA ASP A 31 -8.69 3.43 1.32
C ASP A 31 -7.55 3.40 0.29
N GLU A 32 -7.89 2.99 -0.94
CA GLU A 32 -6.94 2.79 -2.05
C GLU A 32 -6.24 4.10 -2.46
N ALA A 33 -6.93 5.24 -2.41
CA ALA A 33 -6.36 6.53 -2.77
C ALA A 33 -5.23 6.94 -1.81
N THR A 34 -5.44 6.72 -0.52
CA THR A 34 -4.40 6.89 0.51
C THR A 34 -3.30 5.85 0.32
N ALA A 35 -3.64 4.60 -0.04
CA ALA A 35 -2.65 3.55 -0.29
C ALA A 35 -1.66 3.94 -1.40
N LEU A 36 -2.18 4.41 -2.54
CA LEU A 36 -1.38 4.89 -3.65
C LEU A 36 -0.51 6.11 -3.28
N THR A 37 -1.05 7.01 -2.46
CA THR A 37 -0.31 8.21 -2.01
C THR A 37 0.84 7.81 -1.10
N LEU A 38 0.59 6.94 -0.13
CA LEU A 38 1.61 6.40 0.79
C LEU A 38 2.65 5.58 0.04
N ALA A 39 2.24 4.74 -0.92
CA ALA A 39 3.16 3.97 -1.76
C ALA A 39 4.12 4.89 -2.53
N LYS A 40 3.60 5.96 -3.16
CA LYS A 40 4.42 6.96 -3.87
C LYS A 40 5.38 7.70 -2.94
N GLN A 41 4.90 8.09 -1.76
CA GLN A 41 5.74 8.74 -0.75
C GLN A 41 6.85 7.81 -0.24
N HIS A 42 6.52 6.53 -0.03
CA HIS A 42 7.49 5.52 0.39
C HIS A 42 8.56 5.32 -0.69
N LEU A 43 8.16 5.16 -1.95
CA LEU A 43 9.09 5.06 -3.09
C LEU A 43 9.99 6.28 -3.22
N ALA A 44 9.43 7.49 -3.09
CA ALA A 44 10.22 8.72 -3.09
C ALA A 44 11.22 8.74 -1.92
N SER A 45 10.82 8.28 -0.74
CA SER A 45 11.69 8.21 0.44
C SER A 45 12.84 7.21 0.31
N ILE A 46 12.67 6.13 -0.46
CA ILE A 46 13.73 5.14 -0.71
C ILE A 46 14.56 5.44 -1.97
N GLY A 47 14.29 6.57 -2.64
CA GLY A 47 15.02 6.99 -3.85
C GLY A 47 14.52 6.39 -5.16
N GLU A 48 13.33 5.78 -5.17
CA GLU A 48 12.66 5.17 -6.35
C GLU A 48 11.40 5.97 -6.73
N GLY A 49 11.37 7.29 -6.48
CA GLY A 49 10.21 8.16 -6.72
C GLY A 49 9.82 8.36 -8.19
N ASP A 50 10.71 8.03 -9.12
CA ASP A 50 10.45 8.07 -10.57
C ASP A 50 9.62 6.87 -11.07
N VAL A 51 9.42 5.84 -10.23
CA VAL A 51 8.72 4.62 -10.66
C VAL A 51 7.21 4.85 -10.63
N PRO A 52 6.48 4.63 -11.74
CA PRO A 52 5.04 4.84 -11.77
C PRO A 52 4.30 3.78 -10.96
N VAL A 53 3.72 4.19 -9.82
CA VAL A 53 2.77 3.36 -9.05
C VAL A 53 1.34 3.68 -9.46
N THR A 54 0.62 2.64 -9.89
CA THR A 54 -0.79 2.69 -10.27
C THR A 54 -1.55 1.57 -9.57
N VAL A 55 -2.88 1.57 -9.69
CA VAL A 55 -3.78 0.51 -9.16
C VAL A 55 -3.46 -0.91 -9.65
N LYS A 56 -2.67 -1.06 -10.74
CA LYS A 56 -2.20 -2.37 -11.20
C LYS A 56 -1.14 -2.96 -10.28
N GLU A 57 -0.26 -2.09 -9.79
CA GLU A 57 0.87 -2.44 -8.95
C GLU A 57 0.48 -2.48 -7.46
N CYS A 58 -0.48 -1.63 -7.05
CA CYS A 58 -1.02 -1.55 -5.68
C CYS A 58 -2.40 -2.24 -5.64
N GLN A 59 -2.42 -3.54 -5.40
CA GLN A 59 -3.65 -4.34 -5.37
C GLN A 59 -4.14 -4.56 -3.95
N PHE A 60 -5.44 -4.39 -3.74
CA PHE A 60 -6.06 -4.81 -2.49
C PHE A 60 -5.91 -6.33 -2.31
N CYS A 61 -5.35 -6.75 -1.18
CA CYS A 61 -5.17 -8.16 -0.85
C CYS A 61 -6.30 -8.66 0.05
N HIS A 62 -6.37 -8.13 1.27
CA HIS A 62 -7.38 -8.49 2.27
C HIS A 62 -7.48 -7.41 3.35
N THR A 63 -8.49 -7.53 4.20
CA THR A 63 -8.65 -6.69 5.38
C THR A 63 -8.19 -7.45 6.62
N GLU A 64 -7.32 -6.86 7.41
CA GLU A 64 -6.80 -7.46 8.64
C GLU A 64 -7.42 -6.76 9.86
N PRO A 65 -7.94 -7.49 10.85
CA PRO A 65 -8.38 -6.90 12.12
C PRO A 65 -7.15 -6.53 12.97
N LEU A 66 -7.12 -5.29 13.48
CA LEU A 66 -6.12 -4.83 14.46
C LEU A 66 -6.35 -5.43 15.86
#